data_AF-A0AAX3EL58-F1
#
_entry.id   AF-A0AAX3EL58-F1
#
_cell.length_a   1.000
_cell.length_b   1.000
_cell.length_c   1.000
_cell.angle_alpha   90.00
_cell.angle_beta   90.00
_cell.angle_gamma   90.00
#
_symmetry.space_group_name_H-M   'P 1'
#
loop_
_entity.id
_entity.type
_entity.pdbx_description
1 polymer ?
#
loop_
_entity_poly.entity_id
_entity_poly.type
_entity_poly.pdbx_seq_one_letter_code
_entity_poly.pdbx_strand_id
1 'polypeptide(L)'
;MQMPEPSEEDKEPMFGNLGAFVNGNMFAGLFGPTIGVKLSDADRAALEAEEVTQPFGPEERPMGGYVGLPEAWNSDAAQAEPWVARAFAHVAEFPPKAPKAKANKPKK
;
A
#
# COMPACT_ATOMS: atom_id res chain seq x y z
N MET A 1 40.75 18.82 7.60
CA MET A 1 40.58 17.37 7.36
C MET A 1 39.10 17.16 7.08
N GLN A 2 38.70 17.12 5.81
CA GLN A 2 37.29 17.06 5.39
C GLN A 2 36.90 15.58 5.26
N MET A 3 35.95 15.13 6.06
CA MET A 3 35.28 13.85 5.88
C MET A 3 34.15 14.05 4.85
N PRO A 4 34.04 13.21 3.80
CA PRO A 4 32.84 13.20 2.97
C PRO A 4 31.76 12.39 3.68
N GLU A 5 30.67 13.06 4.07
CA GLU A 5 29.45 12.40 4.55
C GLU A 5 28.72 11.75 3.35
N PRO A 6 28.10 10.58 3.54
CA PRO A 6 27.52 9.81 2.45
C PRO A 6 26.28 10.51 1.86
N SER A 7 26.34 10.64 0.54
CA SER A 7 25.27 10.64 -0.46
C SER A 7 23.88 10.99 0.05
N GLU A 8 23.46 12.20 -0.33
CA GLU A 8 22.07 12.63 -0.39
C GLU A 8 21.23 11.56 -1.09
N GLU A 9 20.66 10.66 -0.31
CA GLU A 9 19.57 9.80 -0.72
C GLU A 9 18.42 10.75 -1.00
N ASP A 10 18.24 11.06 -2.28
CA ASP A 10 17.12 11.80 -2.83
C ASP A 10 15.83 10.98 -2.61
N LYS A 11 15.39 10.95 -1.36
CA LYS A 11 14.02 10.61 -1.00
C LYS A 11 13.23 11.87 -1.25
N GLU A 12 12.85 12.13 -2.50
CA GLU A 12 11.78 13.09 -2.77
C GLU A 12 10.54 12.64 -1.96
N PRO A 13 10.12 13.40 -0.94
CA PRO A 13 8.90 13.09 -0.22
C PRO A 13 7.74 13.55 -1.11
N MET A 14 7.38 12.74 -2.10
CA MET A 14 6.10 12.88 -2.79
C MET A 14 5.00 12.35 -1.89
N PHE A 15 4.55 13.24 -1.00
CA PHE A 15 3.25 13.19 -0.35
C PHE A 15 2.17 13.01 -1.42
N GLY A 16 1.76 11.77 -1.71
CA GLY A 16 0.90 11.51 -2.86
C GLY A 16 0.58 10.04 -3.06
N ASN A 17 -0.42 9.54 -2.34
CA ASN A 17 -1.21 8.34 -2.66
C ASN A 17 -0.45 7.25 -3.46
N LEU A 18 0.58 6.66 -2.85
CA LEU A 18 1.35 5.58 -3.46
C LEU A 18 0.49 4.31 -3.47
N GLY A 19 0.08 3.86 -4.64
CA GLY A 19 -0.66 2.61 -4.82
C GLY A 19 0.22 1.51 -5.41
N ALA A 20 0.28 0.36 -4.77
CA ALA A 20 0.88 -0.85 -5.31
C ALA A 20 -0.20 -1.70 -6.01
N PHE A 21 0.08 -2.09 -7.25
CA PHE A 21 -0.86 -2.83 -8.10
C PHE A 21 -0.23 -4.10 -8.66
N VAL A 22 -1.00 -5.17 -8.72
CA VAL A 22 -0.66 -6.42 -9.41
C VAL A 22 -1.79 -6.75 -10.37
N ASN A 23 -1.47 -7.07 -11.63
CA ASN A 23 -2.47 -7.40 -12.66
C ASN A 23 -3.58 -6.33 -12.84
N GLY A 24 -3.27 -5.05 -12.56
CA GLY A 24 -4.24 -3.94 -12.60
C GLY A 24 -5.18 -3.85 -11.38
N ASN A 25 -4.97 -4.70 -10.37
CA ASN A 25 -5.68 -4.69 -9.10
C ASN A 25 -4.77 -4.09 -8.02
N MET A 26 -5.26 -3.12 -7.25
CA MET A 26 -4.51 -2.54 -6.13
C MET A 26 -4.48 -3.54 -4.97
N PHE A 27 -3.30 -3.73 -4.39
CA PHE A 27 -3.10 -4.59 -3.23
C PHE A 27 -2.54 -3.85 -2.01
N ALA A 28 -1.86 -2.73 -2.22
CA ALA A 28 -1.47 -1.83 -1.14
C ALA A 28 -1.63 -0.37 -1.58
N GLY A 29 -1.81 0.54 -0.64
CA GLY A 29 -1.95 1.96 -0.86
C GLY A 29 -1.49 2.76 0.35
N LEU A 30 -0.83 3.90 0.16
CA LEU A 30 -0.49 4.83 1.23
C LEU A 30 -1.49 5.98 1.22
N PHE A 31 -2.16 6.22 2.35
CA PHE A 31 -3.11 7.32 2.53
C PHE A 31 -2.69 8.16 3.74
N GLY A 32 -2.14 9.35 3.47
CA GLY A 32 -1.50 10.15 4.50
C GLY A 32 -0.33 9.34 5.11
N PRO A 33 -0.31 9.12 6.44
CA PRO A 33 0.66 8.25 7.08
C PRO A 33 0.24 6.77 7.08
N THR A 34 -0.98 6.38 6.70
CA THR A 34 -1.44 5.00 6.88
C THR A 34 -1.20 4.15 5.63
N ILE A 35 -0.52 3.01 5.76
CA ILE A 35 -0.42 2.00 4.70
C ILE A 35 -1.65 1.09 4.77
N GLY A 36 -2.52 1.16 3.77
CA GLY A 36 -3.61 0.21 3.56
C GLY A 36 -3.17 -0.98 2.72
N VAL A 37 -3.48 -2.19 3.18
CA VAL A 37 -3.25 -3.44 2.42
C VAL A 37 -4.56 -4.20 2.22
N LYS A 38 -4.69 -4.86 1.07
CA LYS A 38 -5.84 -5.71 0.74
C LYS A 38 -5.51 -7.16 1.05
N LEU A 39 -5.84 -7.56 2.26
CA LEU A 39 -5.64 -8.91 2.75
C LEU A 39 -6.87 -9.80 2.49
N SER A 40 -6.63 -11.11 2.50
CA SER A 40 -7.70 -12.10 2.63
C SER A 40 -8.36 -11.97 4.02
N ASP A 41 -9.57 -12.49 4.21
CA ASP A 41 -10.24 -12.42 5.51
C ASP A 41 -9.43 -13.15 6.61
N ALA A 42 -8.76 -14.24 6.26
CA ALA A 42 -7.88 -14.99 7.15
C ALA A 42 -6.63 -14.20 7.56
N ASP A 43 -5.96 -13.57 6.59
CA ASP A 43 -4.79 -12.73 6.88
C ASP A 43 -5.18 -11.46 7.65
N ARG A 44 -6.34 -10.86 7.33
CA ARG A 44 -6.85 -9.72 8.08
C ARG A 44 -7.10 -10.10 9.53
N ALA A 45 -7.78 -11.22 9.79
CA ALA A 45 -8.02 -11.70 11.14
C ALA A 45 -6.71 -12.01 11.89
N ALA A 46 -5.68 -12.53 11.20
CA ALA A 46 -4.36 -12.73 11.80
C ALA A 46 -3.71 -11.39 12.18
N LEU A 47 -3.74 -10.41 11.28
CA LEU A 47 -3.21 -9.07 11.55
C LEU A 47 -3.95 -8.40 12.72
N GLU A 48 -5.28 -8.47 12.74
CA GLU A 48 -6.12 -7.93 13.82
C GLU A 48 -5.91 -8.66 15.16
N ALA A 49 -5.41 -9.90 15.14
CA ALA A 49 -5.05 -10.65 16.34
C ALA A 49 -3.64 -10.30 16.86
N GLU A 50 -2.73 -9.92 15.97
CA GLU A 50 -1.37 -9.51 16.34
C GLU A 50 -1.31 -8.03 16.74
N GLU A 51 -2.04 -7.14 16.06
CA GLU A 51 -1.91 -5.69 16.17
C GLU A 51 -3.24 -4.94 16.04
N VAL A 52 -3.25 -3.69 16.52
CA VAL A 52 -4.40 -2.78 16.36
C VAL A 52 -4.39 -2.19 14.96
N THR A 53 -5.27 -2.73 14.10
CA THR A 53 -5.47 -2.18 12.75
C THR A 53 -6.41 -0.99 12.76
N GLN A 54 -6.33 -0.19 11.71
CA GLN A 54 -7.19 0.97 11.50
C GLN A 54 -7.88 0.90 10.13
N PRO A 55 -9.07 1.49 9.94
CA PRO A 55 -9.67 1.55 8.63
C PRO A 55 -8.81 2.39 7.67
N PHE A 56 -8.63 1.91 6.44
CA PHE A 56 -7.89 2.64 5.42
C PHE A 56 -8.79 3.64 4.68
N GLY A 57 -8.34 4.89 4.51
CA GLY A 57 -9.05 5.93 3.76
C GLY A 57 -9.62 7.05 4.65
N PRO A 58 -10.45 7.94 4.08
CA PRO A 58 -11.01 9.06 4.83
C PRO A 58 -12.00 8.60 5.89
N GLU A 59 -12.03 9.28 7.05
CA GLU A 59 -12.90 8.95 8.18
C GLU A 59 -14.39 8.93 7.83
N GLU A 60 -14.82 9.82 6.92
CA GLU A 60 -16.21 9.86 6.43
C GLU A 60 -16.58 8.66 5.56
N ARG A 61 -15.60 8.02 4.90
CA ARG A 61 -15.83 6.92 3.97
C ARG A 61 -14.62 5.99 3.86
N PRO A 62 -14.46 5.06 4.82
CA PRO A 62 -13.36 4.11 4.75
C PRO A 62 -13.46 3.22 3.50
N MET A 63 -12.31 2.91 2.92
CA MET A 63 -12.18 2.04 1.76
C MET A 63 -12.38 0.59 2.18
N GLY A 64 -13.58 0.07 1.93
CA GLY A 64 -13.93 -1.32 2.24
C GLY A 64 -13.00 -2.33 1.55
N GLY A 65 -12.56 -3.34 2.32
CA GLY A 65 -11.68 -4.41 1.85
C GLY A 65 -10.19 -4.10 1.96
N TYR A 66 -9.81 -2.93 2.49
CA TYR A 66 -8.44 -2.62 2.88
C TYR A 66 -8.37 -2.48 4.40
N VAL A 67 -7.25 -2.91 4.95
CA VAL A 67 -6.91 -2.73 6.36
C VAL A 67 -5.68 -1.85 6.46
N GLY A 68 -5.77 -0.80 7.28
CA GLY A 68 -4.68 0.11 7.57
C GLY A 68 -3.75 -0.51 8.60
N LEU A 69 -2.48 -0.61 8.22
CA LEU A 69 -1.38 -0.99 9.09
C LEU A 69 -1.12 0.11 10.13
N PRO A 70 -0.58 -0.24 11.30
CA PRO A 70 -0.13 0.75 12.28
C PRO A 70 0.90 1.71 11.69
N GLU A 71 0.77 3.00 11.95
CA GLU A 71 1.71 4.02 11.46
C GLU A 71 3.14 3.80 11.97
N ALA A 72 3.29 3.12 13.12
CA ALA A 72 4.60 2.73 13.66
C ALA A 72 5.40 1.85 12.69
N TRP A 73 4.72 1.06 11.85
CA TRP A 73 5.35 0.17 10.88
C TRP A 73 5.84 0.89 9.62
N ASN A 74 5.45 2.15 9.39
CA ASN A 74 6.03 2.92 8.29
C ASN A 74 7.54 3.09 8.44
N SER A 75 8.01 3.17 9.69
CA SER A 75 9.42 3.25 10.04
C SER A 75 10.06 1.88 10.23
N ASP A 76 9.26 0.81 10.27
CA ASP A 76 9.70 -0.57 10.47
C ASP A 76 9.19 -1.48 9.35
N ALA A 77 9.90 -1.43 8.23
CA ALA A 77 9.55 -2.20 7.04
C ALA A 77 9.52 -3.72 7.30
N ALA A 78 10.28 -4.22 8.29
CA ALA A 78 10.31 -5.65 8.61
C ALA A 78 8.95 -6.16 9.13
N GLN A 79 8.17 -5.31 9.80
CA GLN A 79 6.80 -5.65 10.18
C GLN A 79 5.83 -5.53 9.00
N ALA A 80 5.91 -4.48 8.19
CA ALA A 80 4.97 -4.24 7.09
C ALA A 80 5.15 -5.19 5.89
N GLU A 81 6.40 -5.52 5.52
CA GLU A 81 6.74 -6.35 4.37
C GLU A 81 5.97 -7.68 4.29
N PRO A 82 5.90 -8.53 5.34
CA PRO A 82 5.18 -9.80 5.26
C PRO A 82 3.69 -9.61 4.96
N TRP A 83 3.07 -8.54 5.47
CA TRP A 83 1.65 -8.24 5.20
C TRP A 83 1.45 -7.72 3.78
N VAL A 84 2.34 -6.86 3.31
CA VAL A 84 2.34 -6.38 1.92
C VAL A 84 2.51 -7.56 0.95
N ALA A 85 3.40 -8.51 1.26
CA ALA A 85 3.60 -9.72 0.46
C ALA A 85 2.36 -10.64 0.45
N ARG A 86 1.68 -10.81 1.59
CA ARG A 86 0.40 -11.55 1.67
C ARG A 86 -0.69 -10.86 0.85
N ALA A 87 -0.80 -9.53 0.93
CA ALA A 87 -1.74 -8.76 0.13
C ALA A 87 -1.45 -8.91 -1.37
N PHE A 88 -0.18 -8.86 -1.76
CA PHE A 88 0.24 -9.13 -3.14
C PHE A 88 -0.20 -10.52 -3.58
N ALA A 89 0.12 -11.56 -2.82
CA ALA A 89 -0.24 -12.93 -3.15
C ALA A 89 -1.76 -13.10 -3.31
N HIS A 90 -2.53 -12.58 -2.35
CA HIS A 90 -3.99 -12.61 -2.39
C HIS A 90 -4.55 -11.90 -3.62
N VAL A 91 -4.09 -10.67 -3.91
CA VAL A 91 -4.59 -9.90 -5.05
C VAL A 91 -4.09 -10.45 -6.40
N ALA A 92 -2.92 -11.10 -6.42
CA ALA A 92 -2.39 -11.76 -7.61
C ALA A 92 -3.27 -12.94 -8.06
N GLU A 93 -4.01 -13.58 -7.16
CA GLU A 93 -4.99 -14.62 -7.47
C GLU A 93 -6.24 -14.08 -8.19
N PHE A 94 -6.51 -12.77 -8.12
CA PHE A 94 -7.65 -12.18 -8.80
C PHE A 94 -7.41 -12.17 -10.31
N PRO A 95 -8.47 -12.38 -11.12
CA PRO A 95 -8.33 -12.28 -12.56
C PRO A 95 -7.78 -10.90 -12.92
N PRO A 96 -6.81 -10.84 -13.86
CA PRO A 96 -6.27 -9.57 -14.31
C PRO A 96 -7.44 -8.72 -14.82
N LYS A 97 -7.51 -7.47 -14.36
CA LYS A 97 -8.49 -6.55 -14.94
C LYS A 97 -8.18 -6.48 -16.42
N ALA A 98 -9.14 -6.91 -17.26
CA ALA A 98 -9.02 -6.78 -18.70
C ALA A 98 -8.53 -5.35 -18.99
N PRO A 99 -7.41 -5.17 -19.70
CA PRO A 99 -6.88 -3.86 -19.95
C PRO A 99 -7.97 -3.10 -20.68
N LYS A 100 -8.58 -2.10 -20.01
CA LYS A 100 -9.42 -1.14 -20.71
C LYS A 100 -8.51 -0.55 -21.77
N ALA A 101 -8.83 -0.79 -23.04
CA ALA A 101 -8.13 -0.20 -24.16
C ALA A 101 -7.90 1.26 -23.81
N LYS A 102 -6.62 1.68 -23.79
CA LYS A 102 -6.23 3.05 -23.45
C LYS A 102 -7.06 3.96 -24.35
N ALA A 103 -8.09 4.59 -23.81
CA ALA A 103 -8.86 5.56 -24.54
C ALA A 103 -7.89 6.72 -24.78
N ASN A 104 -7.36 6.76 -26.00
CA ASN A 104 -6.58 7.84 -26.54
C ASN A 104 -7.39 9.13 -26.30
N LYS A 105 -7.05 9.90 -25.26
CA LYS A 105 -7.62 11.24 -25.09
C LYS A 105 -7.09 12.06 -26.26
N PRO A 106 -7.92 12.52 -27.21
CA PRO A 106 -7.44 13.47 -28.20
C PRO A 106 -7.02 14.73 -27.46
N LYS A 107 -5.75 15.08 -27.61
CA LYS A 107 -5.19 16.35 -27.17
C LYS A 107 -5.90 17.43 -28.00
N LYS A 108 -6.74 18.24 -27.36
CA LYS A 108 -7.40 19.40 -27.98
C LYS A 108 -6.62 20.65 -27.60
#